data_AF-A0A949NB17-F1
#
_entry.id   AF-A0A949NB17-F1
#
_cell.length_a   1.000
_cell.length_b   1.000
_cell.length_c   1.000
_cell.angle_alpha   90.00
_cell.angle_beta   90.00
_cell.angle_gamma   90.00
#
_symmetry.space_group_name_H-M   'P 1'
#
loop_
_entity.id
_entity.type
_entity.pdbx_description
1 polymer ?
#
loop_
_entity_poly.entity_id
_entity_poly.type
_entity_poly.pdbx_seq_one_letter_code
_entity_poly.pdbx_strand_id
1 'polypeptide(L)'
;VKDRLCNMVVSHLHSPGDGDIVVPQRRLSIIGTTQWETDDPDRIRTPEDDIGRLIRRGSELVPALADAEFHAAWTAARPLAGRSSAGGRALSRDLEVYAHAADGLANFYSVIGGKATVLRAMGQAVSDKLCRDLGLNLPCTTATTPLLSHRHYFRRAS
;
A
#
# COMPACT_ATOMS: atom_id res chain seq x y z
N VAL A 1 -16.85 -7.47 -4.07
CA VAL A 1 -18.15 -8.15 -4.31
C VAL A 1 -17.91 -9.51 -4.94
N LYS A 2 -18.90 -10.39 -4.92
CA LYS A 2 -18.84 -11.64 -5.70
C LYS A 2 -18.85 -11.34 -7.20
N ASP A 3 -18.37 -12.32 -7.95
CA ASP A 3 -18.21 -12.33 -9.40
C ASP A 3 -17.18 -11.35 -9.96
N ARG A 4 -16.63 -11.73 -11.12
CA ARG A 4 -15.74 -10.88 -11.93
C ARG A 4 -16.61 -10.10 -12.90
N LEU A 5 -16.85 -8.83 -12.59
CA LEU A 5 -17.74 -7.96 -13.37
C LEU A 5 -17.05 -7.22 -14.52
N CYS A 6 -15.71 -7.24 -14.55
CA CYS A 6 -14.90 -6.71 -15.63
C CYS A 6 -13.66 -7.59 -15.88
N ASN A 7 -13.09 -7.53 -17.09
CA ASN A 7 -11.88 -8.29 -17.41
C ASN A 7 -10.60 -7.46 -17.31
N MET A 8 -10.74 -6.15 -17.12
CA MET A 8 -9.66 -5.17 -17.05
C MET A 8 -9.83 -4.27 -15.84
N VAL A 9 -8.75 -3.61 -15.44
CA VAL A 9 -8.81 -2.52 -14.46
C VAL A 9 -9.57 -1.35 -15.10
N VAL A 10 -10.60 -0.86 -14.40
CA VAL A 10 -11.38 0.32 -14.82
C VAL A 10 -11.15 1.43 -13.80
N SER A 11 -10.91 2.65 -14.28
CA SER A 11 -10.71 3.82 -13.41
C SER A 11 -11.39 5.06 -13.99
N HIS A 12 -11.81 5.99 -13.13
CA HIS A 12 -12.40 7.27 -13.54
C HIS A 12 -11.43 8.24 -14.24
N LEU A 13 -10.10 8.00 -14.18
CA LEU A 13 -9.08 8.84 -14.85
C LEU A 13 -9.13 10.34 -14.48
N HIS A 14 -9.50 10.67 -13.24
CA HIS A 14 -9.43 12.03 -12.69
C HIS A 14 -8.48 12.10 -11.48
N SER A 15 -8.34 13.29 -10.89
CA SER A 15 -7.59 13.47 -9.64
C SER A 15 -8.07 12.52 -8.54
N PRO A 16 -7.19 11.95 -7.68
CA PRO A 16 -7.57 10.89 -6.76
C PRO A 16 -8.75 11.22 -5.82
N GLY A 17 -9.79 10.39 -5.97
CA GLY A 17 -11.09 10.36 -5.31
C GLY A 17 -11.31 9.08 -4.49
N ASP A 18 -12.52 8.95 -3.94
CA ASP A 18 -12.96 7.71 -3.31
C ASP A 18 -13.68 6.82 -4.33
N GLY A 19 -13.40 5.52 -4.31
CA GLY A 19 -14.07 4.55 -5.20
C GLY A 19 -13.65 4.63 -6.66
N ASP A 20 -12.43 5.11 -6.92
CA ASP A 20 -11.94 5.48 -8.24
C ASP A 20 -11.53 4.33 -9.17
N ILE A 21 -11.45 3.11 -8.64
CA ILE A 21 -10.91 1.97 -9.37
C ILE A 21 -11.70 0.69 -9.07
N VAL A 22 -11.99 -0.07 -10.12
CA VAL A 22 -12.50 -1.42 -10.07
C VAL A 22 -11.43 -2.36 -10.62
N VAL A 23 -10.98 -3.29 -9.78
CA VAL A 23 -9.92 -4.25 -10.11
C VAL A 23 -10.49 -5.66 -10.09
N PRO A 24 -10.42 -6.41 -11.20
CA PRO A 24 -10.87 -7.78 -11.22
C PRO A 24 -9.81 -8.70 -10.60
N GLN A 25 -10.20 -9.46 -9.56
CA GLN A 25 -9.30 -10.36 -8.84
C GLN A 25 -9.88 -11.77 -8.79
N ARG A 26 -9.27 -12.70 -9.53
CA ARG A 26 -9.79 -14.07 -9.73
C ARG A 26 -11.28 -14.06 -10.09
N ARG A 27 -12.16 -14.55 -9.20
CA ARG A 27 -13.63 -14.61 -9.37
C ARG A 27 -14.37 -13.47 -8.64
N LEU A 28 -13.67 -12.41 -8.28
CA LEU A 28 -14.22 -11.27 -7.52
C LEU A 28 -13.91 -9.95 -8.23
N SER A 29 -14.68 -8.93 -7.90
CA SER A 29 -14.40 -7.53 -8.22
C SER A 29 -14.09 -6.76 -6.93
N ILE A 30 -12.94 -6.09 -6.92
CA ILE A 30 -12.51 -5.21 -5.83
C ILE A 30 -12.80 -3.78 -6.23
N ILE A 31 -13.50 -3.05 -5.37
CA ILE A 31 -13.70 -1.60 -5.52
C ILE A 31 -12.90 -0.91 -4.44
N GLY A 32 -12.19 0.14 -4.79
CA GLY A 32 -11.44 0.89 -3.80
C GLY A 32 -11.04 2.27 -4.30
N THR A 33 -10.41 3.08 -3.46
CA THR A 33 -10.38 2.97 -1.98
C THR A 33 -11.10 4.17 -1.42
N THR A 34 -11.47 4.13 -0.15
CA THR A 34 -11.76 5.31 0.65
C THR A 34 -10.55 5.67 1.52
N GLN A 35 -10.64 6.77 2.26
CA GLN A 35 -9.68 7.13 3.28
C GLN A 35 -10.30 7.96 4.40
N TRP A 36 -9.72 7.86 5.59
CA TRP A 36 -10.02 8.64 6.78
C TRP A 36 -8.78 8.63 7.69
N GLU A 37 -8.70 9.59 8.59
CA GLU A 37 -7.61 9.67 9.58
C GLU A 37 -7.96 8.82 10.80
N THR A 38 -6.93 8.32 11.49
CA THR A 38 -7.06 7.52 12.70
C THR A 38 -5.86 7.73 13.60
N ASP A 39 -6.11 7.81 14.91
CA ASP A 39 -5.06 7.95 15.92
C ASP A 39 -4.49 6.59 16.37
N ASP A 40 -5.22 5.49 16.11
CA ASP A 40 -4.84 4.13 16.50
C ASP A 40 -4.91 3.18 15.29
N PRO A 41 -3.78 2.93 14.60
CA PRO A 41 -3.75 2.08 13.41
C PRO A 41 -4.01 0.59 13.72
N ASP A 42 -3.85 0.15 14.97
CA ASP A 42 -4.07 -1.24 15.37
C ASP A 42 -5.56 -1.55 15.62
N ARG A 43 -6.40 -0.51 15.74
CA ARG A 43 -7.83 -0.63 16.05
C ARG A 43 -8.74 -0.13 14.94
N ILE A 44 -8.30 -0.22 13.69
CA ILE A 44 -9.10 0.16 12.53
C ILE A 44 -10.15 -0.89 12.16
N ARG A 45 -11.35 -0.42 11.80
CA ARG A 45 -12.42 -1.21 11.19
C ARG A 45 -12.93 -0.48 9.96
N THR A 46 -13.46 -1.23 8.99
CA THR A 46 -14.07 -0.61 7.80
C THR A 46 -15.35 0.13 8.22
N PRO A 47 -15.47 1.44 7.95
CA PRO A 47 -16.73 2.18 8.17
C PRO A 47 -17.84 1.60 7.31
N GLU A 48 -19.05 1.46 7.85
CA GLU A 48 -20.19 0.89 7.10
C GLU A 48 -20.56 1.77 5.89
N ASP A 49 -20.56 3.09 6.07
CA ASP A 49 -20.84 4.07 5.02
C ASP A 49 -19.85 3.98 3.84
N ASP A 50 -18.62 3.51 4.09
CA ASP A 50 -17.63 3.35 3.05
C ASP A 50 -18.00 2.24 2.06
N ILE A 51 -18.64 1.18 2.54
CA ILE A 51 -19.07 0.08 1.67
C ILE A 51 -20.12 0.59 0.68
N GLY A 52 -21.15 1.29 1.18
CA GLY A 52 -22.19 1.90 0.33
C GLY A 52 -21.62 2.95 -0.63
N ARG A 53 -20.70 3.80 -0.16
CA ARG A 53 -20.00 4.79 -1.00
C ARG A 53 -19.19 4.13 -2.11
N LEU A 54 -18.44 3.08 -1.81
CA LEU A 54 -17.64 2.34 -2.79
C LEU A 54 -18.52 1.66 -3.82
N ILE A 55 -19.62 1.02 -3.42
CA ILE A 55 -20.57 0.40 -4.35
C ILE A 55 -21.14 1.45 -5.29
N ARG A 56 -21.67 2.56 -4.75
CA ARG A 56 -22.26 3.65 -5.56
C ARG A 56 -21.27 4.20 -6.59
N ARG A 57 -20.05 4.54 -6.16
CA ARG A 57 -19.00 5.08 -7.06
C ARG A 57 -18.53 4.04 -8.06
N GLY A 58 -18.33 2.80 -7.63
CA GLY A 58 -17.98 1.71 -8.53
C GLY A 58 -19.03 1.47 -9.62
N SER A 59 -20.31 1.59 -9.29
CA SER A 59 -21.40 1.42 -10.26
C SER A 59 -21.45 2.49 -11.35
N GLU A 60 -20.84 3.66 -11.12
CA GLU A 60 -20.66 4.68 -12.16
C GLU A 60 -19.65 4.20 -13.24
N LEU A 61 -18.70 3.33 -12.88
CA LEU A 61 -17.74 2.71 -13.81
C LEU A 61 -18.25 1.39 -14.38
N VAL A 62 -18.86 0.55 -13.55
CA VAL A 62 -19.33 -0.80 -13.90
C VAL A 62 -20.74 -0.98 -13.34
N PRO A 63 -21.81 -0.71 -14.12
CA PRO A 63 -23.19 -0.66 -13.61
C PRO A 63 -23.66 -1.92 -12.88
N ALA A 64 -23.17 -3.10 -13.27
CA ALA A 64 -23.49 -4.38 -12.61
C ALA A 64 -23.08 -4.45 -11.12
N LEU A 65 -22.25 -3.51 -10.64
CA LEU A 65 -21.88 -3.42 -9.23
C LEU A 65 -23.06 -3.04 -8.32
N ALA A 66 -24.09 -2.37 -8.84
CA ALA A 66 -25.23 -1.93 -8.05
C ALA A 66 -26.01 -3.12 -7.44
N ASP A 67 -26.04 -4.24 -8.15
CA ASP A 67 -26.77 -5.46 -7.77
C ASP A 67 -25.84 -6.57 -7.26
N ALA A 68 -24.54 -6.30 -7.14
CA ALA A 68 -23.55 -7.32 -6.84
C ALA A 68 -23.59 -7.75 -5.37
N GLU A 69 -23.52 -9.05 -5.11
CA GLU A 69 -23.50 -9.58 -3.75
C GLU A 69 -22.23 -9.13 -3.01
N PHE A 70 -22.41 -8.58 -1.81
CA PHE A 70 -21.29 -8.30 -0.92
C PHE A 70 -20.52 -9.58 -0.59
N HIS A 71 -19.19 -9.48 -0.50
CA HIS A 71 -18.35 -10.64 -0.17
C HIS A 71 -17.49 -10.38 1.06
N ALA A 72 -16.70 -9.32 1.02
CA ALA A 72 -15.82 -8.91 2.11
C ALA A 72 -15.45 -7.44 1.94
N ALA A 73 -15.10 -6.81 3.05
CA ALA A 73 -14.45 -5.51 3.10
C ALA A 73 -13.26 -5.59 4.06
N TRP A 74 -12.24 -4.79 3.79
CA TRP A 74 -11.06 -4.67 4.64
C TRP A 74 -10.58 -3.22 4.66
N THR A 75 -9.78 -2.91 5.66
CA THR A 75 -9.10 -1.62 5.78
C THR A 75 -7.64 -1.85 6.18
N ALA A 76 -6.79 -0.88 5.87
CA ALA A 76 -5.38 -0.90 6.23
C ALA A 76 -4.90 0.54 6.49
N ALA A 77 -4.18 0.74 7.58
CA ALA A 77 -3.51 2.00 7.86
C ALA A 77 -2.35 2.20 6.89
N ARG A 78 -2.16 3.46 6.46
CA ARG A 78 -1.01 3.86 5.64
C ARG A 78 -0.07 4.68 6.53
N PRO A 79 1.17 4.22 6.80
CA PRO A 79 2.13 4.99 7.55
C PRO A 79 2.67 6.12 6.66
N LEU A 80 2.02 7.28 6.69
CA LEU A 80 2.39 8.44 5.88
C LEU A 80 3.44 9.28 6.61
N ALA A 81 4.45 9.73 5.87
CA ALA A 81 5.51 10.61 6.38
C ALA A 81 5.19 12.08 6.02
N GLY A 82 5.47 12.99 6.96
CA GLY A 82 5.42 14.44 6.73
C GLY A 82 4.25 15.16 7.40
N ARG A 83 4.42 16.46 7.61
CA ARG A 83 3.37 17.39 8.06
C ARG A 83 2.79 18.08 6.84
N SER A 84 1.51 17.87 6.52
CA SER A 84 0.82 18.73 5.54
C SER A 84 -0.18 19.61 6.27
N SER A 85 -0.28 20.88 5.87
CA SER A 85 -1.33 21.79 6.32
C SER A 85 -2.71 21.46 5.73
N ALA A 86 -2.80 20.49 4.82
CA ALA A 86 -4.00 20.16 4.05
C ALA A 86 -4.65 18.80 4.42
N GLY A 87 -4.03 17.99 5.30
CA GLY A 87 -4.58 16.72 5.78
C GLY A 87 -4.76 15.63 4.71
N GLY A 88 -4.95 14.38 5.15
CA GLY A 88 -5.40 13.26 4.31
C GLY A 88 -4.60 12.96 3.02
N ARG A 89 -5.26 13.08 1.86
CA ARG A 89 -4.82 12.51 0.55
C ARG A 89 -3.52 13.15 0.02
N ALA A 90 -3.20 14.36 0.51
CA ALA A 90 -2.08 15.20 0.09
C ALA A 90 -0.79 14.97 0.91
N LEU A 91 -0.85 14.17 1.98
CA LEU A 91 0.33 13.80 2.75
C LEU A 91 1.33 13.02 1.88
N SER A 92 2.62 13.33 2.05
CA SER A 92 3.68 12.68 1.26
C SER A 92 3.71 11.18 1.54
N ARG A 93 3.94 10.43 0.46
CA ARG A 93 4.17 8.97 0.50
C ARG A 93 5.63 8.66 0.23
N ASP A 94 6.48 9.67 0.28
CA ASP A 94 7.90 9.51 0.00
C ASP A 94 8.54 8.67 1.08
N LEU A 95 9.57 7.95 0.68
CA LEU A 95 10.37 7.15 1.57
C LEU A 95 11.33 8.06 2.33
N GLU A 96 11.35 7.93 3.65
CA GLU A 96 12.37 8.55 4.50
C GLU A 96 13.12 7.49 5.30
N VAL A 97 14.45 7.58 5.33
CA VAL A 97 15.33 6.74 6.15
C VAL A 97 16.03 7.63 7.16
N TYR A 98 15.57 7.56 8.40
CA TYR A 98 16.07 8.38 9.50
C TYR A 98 17.13 7.60 10.29
N ALA A 99 18.32 8.19 10.48
CA ALA A 99 19.36 7.64 11.34
C ALA A 99 19.36 8.35 12.69
N HIS A 100 19.33 7.57 13.77
CA HIS A 100 19.21 8.08 15.13
C HIS A 100 20.56 8.32 15.82
N ALA A 101 21.67 8.33 15.06
CA ALA A 101 23.00 8.58 15.64
C ALA A 101 23.09 9.96 16.31
N ALA A 102 22.42 10.97 15.75
CA ALA A 102 22.30 12.31 16.34
C ALA A 102 21.45 12.32 17.62
N ASP A 103 20.56 11.33 17.79
CA ASP A 103 19.74 11.13 18.99
C ASP A 103 20.46 10.29 20.06
N GLY A 104 21.73 9.94 19.84
CA GLY A 104 22.52 9.08 20.73
C GLY A 104 22.31 7.57 20.52
N LEU A 105 21.55 7.17 19.50
CA LEU A 105 21.29 5.76 19.16
C LEU A 105 22.09 5.38 17.90
N ALA A 106 23.33 4.97 18.11
CA ALA A 106 24.17 4.47 17.03
C ALA A 106 23.56 3.21 16.39
N ASN A 107 23.70 3.08 15.06
CA ASN A 107 23.23 1.94 14.26
C ASN A 107 21.72 1.67 14.34
N PHE A 108 20.92 2.65 14.76
CA PHE A 108 19.46 2.54 14.79
C PHE A 108 18.85 3.40 13.67
N TYR A 109 17.95 2.80 12.89
CA TYR A 109 17.35 3.41 11.71
C TYR A 109 15.84 3.20 11.70
N SER A 110 15.10 4.26 11.37
CA SER A 110 13.66 4.20 11.11
C SER A 110 13.38 4.41 9.63
N VAL A 111 12.40 3.69 9.11
CA VAL A 111 11.94 3.79 7.72
C VAL A 111 10.47 4.16 7.72
N ILE A 112 10.13 5.31 7.14
CA ILE A 112 8.77 5.84 7.14
C ILE A 112 8.31 6.06 5.70
N GLY A 113 7.04 5.78 5.43
CA GLY A 113 6.44 5.99 4.12
C GLY A 113 6.82 4.92 3.09
N GLY A 114 6.79 5.33 1.82
CA GLY A 114 6.97 4.44 0.69
C GLY A 114 5.68 3.72 0.26
N LYS A 115 5.66 3.32 -1.02
CA LYS A 115 4.57 2.54 -1.63
C LYS A 115 5.04 1.10 -1.81
N ALA A 116 4.11 0.15 -1.80
CA ALA A 116 4.42 -1.25 -2.10
C ALA A 116 5.15 -1.42 -3.46
N THR A 117 4.81 -0.57 -4.44
CA THR A 117 5.44 -0.58 -5.77
C THR A 117 6.91 -0.17 -5.77
N VAL A 118 7.41 0.45 -4.71
CA VAL A 118 8.81 0.90 -4.58
C VAL A 118 9.59 0.12 -3.51
N LEU A 119 9.05 -0.98 -2.97
CA LEU A 119 9.70 -1.76 -1.90
C LEU A 119 11.16 -2.15 -2.20
N ARG A 120 11.49 -2.51 -3.45
CA ARG A 120 12.88 -2.80 -3.83
C ARG A 120 13.79 -1.57 -3.71
N ALA A 121 13.33 -0.43 -4.21
CA ALA A 121 14.07 0.82 -4.11
C ALA A 121 14.19 1.30 -2.65
N MET A 122 13.15 1.04 -1.83
CA MET A 122 13.20 1.29 -0.39
C MET A 122 14.29 0.45 0.29
N GLY A 123 14.30 -0.86 0.03
CA GLY A 123 15.34 -1.75 0.55
C GLY A 123 16.74 -1.30 0.15
N GLN A 124 16.94 -0.92 -1.11
CA GLN A 124 18.20 -0.37 -1.59
C GLN A 124 18.60 0.91 -0.84
N ALA A 125 17.71 1.89 -0.72
CA ALA A 125 18.03 3.16 -0.05
C ALA A 125 18.46 2.96 1.41
N VAL A 126 17.79 2.06 2.13
CA VAL A 126 18.14 1.70 3.51
C VAL A 126 19.50 1.00 3.58
N SER A 127 19.71 -0.03 2.75
CA SER A 127 20.97 -0.78 2.72
C SER A 127 22.16 0.09 2.30
N ASP A 128 21.99 0.97 1.31
CA ASP A 128 23.05 1.86 0.83
C ASP A 128 23.44 2.86 1.91
N LYS A 129 22.47 3.39 2.67
CA LYS A 129 22.73 4.27 3.81
C LYS A 129 23.47 3.54 4.93
N LEU A 130 23.02 2.34 5.29
CA LEU A 130 23.69 1.51 6.29
C LEU A 130 25.14 1.20 5.90
N CYS A 131 25.38 0.82 4.64
CA CYS A 131 26.74 0.53 4.17
C CYS A 131 27.65 1.75 4.29
N ARG A 132 27.19 2.94 3.88
CA ARG A 132 27.96 4.18 4.03
C ARG A 132 28.28 4.49 5.49
N ASP A 133 27.29 4.41 6.37
CA ASP A 133 27.45 4.73 7.79
C ASP A 133 28.40 3.74 8.50
N LEU A 134 28.47 2.48 8.03
CA LEU A 134 29.40 1.45 8.51
C LEU A 134 30.75 1.43 7.79
N GLY A 135 31.01 2.32 6.83
CA GLY A 135 32.24 2.32 6.03
C GLY A 135 32.39 1.13 5.07
N LEU A 136 31.28 0.45 4.74
CA LEU A 136 31.24 -0.66 3.79
C LEU A 136 31.03 -0.14 2.37
N ASN A 137 31.84 -0.63 1.44
CA ASN A 137 31.69 -0.35 0.01
C ASN A 137 31.16 -1.57 -0.74
N LEU A 138 29.88 -1.90 -0.49
CA LEU A 138 29.19 -3.03 -1.11
C LEU A 138 28.13 -2.50 -2.09
N PRO A 139 28.18 -2.89 -3.38
CA PRO A 139 27.16 -2.48 -4.33
C PRO A 139 25.83 -3.21 -4.08
N CYS A 140 24.72 -2.50 -4.20
CA CYS A 140 23.40 -3.13 -4.13
C CYS A 140 23.13 -3.99 -5.38
N THR A 141 22.79 -5.26 -5.16
CA THR A 141 22.54 -6.23 -6.24
C THR A 141 21.04 -6.52 -6.47
N THR A 142 20.16 -5.93 -5.66
CA THR A 142 18.72 -6.27 -5.66
C THR A 142 17.98 -6.02 -6.97
N ALA A 143 18.55 -5.22 -7.88
CA ALA A 143 17.98 -4.98 -9.21
C ALA A 143 18.10 -6.21 -10.13
N THR A 144 19.09 -7.07 -9.90
CA THR A 144 19.38 -8.25 -10.74
C THR A 144 19.25 -9.56 -9.98
N THR A 145 19.19 -9.52 -8.65
CA THR A 145 18.96 -10.72 -7.83
C THR A 145 17.49 -11.18 -7.95
N PRO A 146 17.21 -12.39 -8.47
CA PRO A 146 15.86 -12.90 -8.55
C PRO A 146 15.30 -13.20 -7.16
N LEU A 147 14.01 -12.94 -6.96
CA LEU A 147 13.31 -13.40 -5.76
C LEU A 147 13.23 -14.93 -5.74
N LEU A 148 13.31 -15.52 -4.54
CA LEU A 148 13.04 -16.94 -4.37
C LEU A 148 11.61 -17.25 -4.82
N SER A 149 11.42 -18.41 -5.45
CA SER A 149 10.07 -18.82 -5.84
C SER A 149 9.18 -19.00 -4.61
N HIS A 150 7.94 -18.49 -4.68
CA HIS A 150 6.94 -18.60 -3.61
C HIS A 150 6.69 -20.07 -3.19
N ARG A 151 7.00 -21.04 -4.05
CA ARG A 151 6.90 -22.49 -3.75
C ARG A 151 7.90 -22.95 -2.69
N HIS A 152 9.03 -22.26 -2.51
CA HIS A 152 10.01 -22.59 -1.47
C HIS A 152 9.53 -22.17 -0.08
N TYR A 153 8.64 -21.18 0.03
CA TYR A 153 8.12 -20.72 1.32
C TYR A 153 7.17 -21.73 1.98
N PHE A 154 6.41 -22.47 1.17
CA PHE A 154 5.44 -23.47 1.66
C PHE A 154 6.02 -24.89 1.77
N ARG A 155 7.28 -25.09 1.35
CA ARG A 155 7.97 -26.35 1.63
C ARG A 155 8.47 -26.28 3.07
N ARG A 156 7.74 -26.91 3.99
CA ARG A 156 8.29 -27.28 5.30
C ARG A 156 9.66 -27.92 5.06
N ALA A 157 10.67 -27.47 5.80
CA ALA A 157 11.90 -28.22 5.93
C ALA A 157 11.51 -29.62 6.39
N SER A 158 11.68 -30.60 5.50
CA SER A 158 11.58 -32.02 5.78
C SER A 158 12.79 -32.47 6.59
#